data_AF-A0A0A1PQB7-F1
#
_entry.id   AF-A0A0A1PQB7-F1
#
_cell.length_a   1.000
_cell.length_b   1.000
_cell.length_c   1.000
_cell.angle_alpha   90.00
_cell.angle_beta   90.00
_cell.angle_gamma   90.00
#
_symmetry.space_group_name_H-M   'P 1'
#
loop_
_entity.id
_entity.type
_entity.pdbx_description
1 polymer ?
#
loop_
_entity_poly.entity_id
_entity_poly.type
_entity_poly.pdbx_seq_one_letter_code
_entity_poly.pdbx_strand_id
1 'polypeptide(L)'
;MMSRLVFGLAAGLLVFSNVNARAADEVGVPECDRFIAAYEACVNTRVPAEQRPTVTQSITQMRAQWKQLAGNPQTRATLPQMCTQVTEQVKQSMGPMGCTF
;
A
#
# COMPACT_ATOMS: atom_id res chain seq x y z
N MET A 1 46.72 -28.30 -24.37
CA MET A 1 46.75 -28.94 -23.04
C MET A 1 45.64 -28.30 -22.20
N MET A 2 44.43 -28.87 -22.27
CA MET A 2 43.80 -29.66 -21.20
C MET A 2 43.75 -28.89 -19.87
N SER A 3 42.57 -28.37 -19.51
CA SER A 3 41.66 -29.02 -18.54
C SER A 3 41.89 -28.40 -17.15
N ARG A 4 40.91 -27.73 -16.54
CA ARG A 4 39.70 -28.36 -16.02
C ARG A 4 38.53 -27.37 -15.95
N LEU A 5 37.50 -27.69 -16.74
CA LEU A 5 36.10 -27.33 -16.49
C LEU A 5 35.71 -27.84 -15.09
N VAL A 6 35.46 -26.93 -14.15
CA VAL A 6 34.67 -27.26 -12.95
C VAL A 6 33.23 -26.90 -13.27
N PHE A 7 32.48 -27.97 -13.51
CA PHE A 7 31.03 -28.04 -13.50
C PHE A 7 30.46 -27.35 -12.26
N GLY A 8 29.57 -26.39 -12.49
CA GLY A 8 28.82 -25.71 -11.42
C GLY A 8 27.68 -24.87 -11.97
N LEU A 9 27.01 -25.34 -13.02
CA LEU A 9 25.69 -24.86 -13.43
C LEU A 9 24.67 -25.28 -12.36
N ALA A 10 24.50 -24.46 -11.34
CA ALA A 10 23.27 -24.38 -10.59
C ALA A 10 22.90 -22.89 -10.51
N ALA A 11 22.05 -22.50 -11.44
CA ALA A 11 21.31 -21.25 -11.42
C ALA A 11 20.44 -21.20 -10.15
N GLY A 12 21.05 -20.83 -9.03
CA GLY A 12 20.35 -20.39 -7.83
C GLY A 12 19.97 -18.93 -8.02
N LEU A 13 18.83 -18.72 -8.67
CA LEU A 13 18.17 -17.43 -8.86
C LEU A 13 18.19 -16.64 -7.54
N LEU A 14 18.85 -15.48 -7.54
CA LEU A 14 18.72 -14.47 -6.49
C LEU A 14 17.27 -13.97 -6.48
N VAL A 15 16.36 -14.68 -5.80
CA VAL A 15 15.05 -14.14 -5.45
C VAL A 15 15.21 -13.35 -4.15
N PHE A 16 15.93 -12.23 -4.23
CA PHE A 16 15.78 -11.20 -3.20
C PHE A 16 14.45 -10.49 -3.45
N SER A 17 13.42 -11.13 -2.90
CA SER A 17 12.16 -10.59 -2.42
C SER A 17 11.95 -9.09 -2.67
N ASN A 18 11.20 -8.78 -3.72
CA ASN A 18 10.51 -7.49 -3.92
C ASN A 18 9.48 -7.15 -2.80
N VAL A 19 9.43 -7.94 -1.72
CA VAL A 19 8.59 -7.72 -0.53
C VAL A 19 8.93 -6.40 0.16
N ASN A 20 10.19 -5.95 0.12
CA ASN A 20 10.59 -4.68 0.72
C ASN A 20 9.99 -3.44 0.04
N ALA A 21 9.70 -3.50 -1.26
CA ALA A 21 9.15 -2.34 -1.97
C ALA A 21 7.70 -2.04 -1.57
N ARG A 22 6.88 -3.09 -1.32
CA ARG A 22 5.51 -2.90 -0.80
C ARG A 22 5.49 -2.48 0.66
N ALA A 23 6.32 -3.10 1.50
CA ALA A 23 6.43 -2.73 2.91
C ALA A 23 6.97 -1.30 3.10
N ALA A 24 7.84 -0.81 2.20
CA ALA A 24 8.35 0.56 2.26
C ALA A 24 7.27 1.62 2.02
N ASP A 25 6.17 1.24 1.38
CA ASP A 25 5.06 2.14 1.05
C ASP A 25 3.91 2.06 2.08
N GLU A 26 3.86 1.02 2.90
CA GLU A 26 2.88 0.85 3.97
C GLU A 26 3.06 1.90 5.10
N VAL A 27 1.96 2.15 5.80
CA VAL A 27 1.88 2.95 7.03
C VAL A 27 2.44 2.17 8.22
N GLY A 28 2.36 0.84 8.18
CA GLY A 28 2.78 -0.05 9.26
C GLY A 28 1.74 -0.15 10.38
N VAL A 29 0.47 0.12 10.04
CA VAL A 29 -0.71 -0.04 10.89
C VAL A 29 -1.74 -0.83 10.08
N PRO A 30 -2.03 -2.10 10.45
CA PRO A 30 -2.78 -3.02 9.60
C PRO A 30 -4.15 -2.49 9.12
N GLU A 31 -4.87 -1.77 9.98
CA GLU A 31 -6.17 -1.19 9.65
C GLU A 31 -6.05 -0.10 8.59
N CYS A 32 -5.05 0.77 8.70
CA CYS A 32 -4.76 1.83 7.76
C CYS A 32 -4.32 1.26 6.39
N ASP A 33 -3.43 0.26 6.43
CA ASP A 33 -2.88 -0.38 5.23
C ASP A 33 -3.95 -1.14 4.45
N ARG A 34 -4.84 -1.86 5.15
CA ARG A 34 -6.00 -2.52 4.54
C ARG A 34 -6.90 -1.52 3.82
N PHE A 35 -7.22 -0.41 4.46
CA PHE A 35 -8.06 0.62 3.87
C PHE A 35 -7.44 1.27 2.63
N ILE A 36 -6.16 1.66 2.69
CA ILE A 36 -5.45 2.25 1.55
C ILE A 36 -5.46 1.28 0.36
N ALA A 37 -5.17 -0.01 0.59
CA ALA A 37 -5.19 -1.01 -0.45
C ALA A 37 -6.58 -1.17 -1.09
N ALA A 38 -7.64 -1.21 -0.27
CA ALA A 38 -9.02 -1.27 -0.77
C ALA A 38 -9.40 -0.01 -1.57
N TYR A 39 -8.95 1.16 -1.11
CA TYR A 39 -9.23 2.43 -1.79
C TYR A 39 -8.53 2.50 -3.15
N GLU A 40 -7.25 2.15 -3.23
CA GLU A 40 -6.52 2.10 -4.50
C GLU A 40 -7.13 1.10 -5.47
N ALA A 41 -7.52 -0.08 -4.98
CA ALA A 41 -8.21 -1.07 -5.80
C ALA A 41 -9.54 -0.52 -6.35
N CYS A 42 -10.32 0.19 -5.52
CA CYS A 42 -11.54 0.80 -6.00
C CYS A 42 -11.29 1.89 -7.03
N VAL A 43 -10.34 2.80 -6.79
CA VAL A 43 -10.02 3.88 -7.74
C VAL A 43 -9.63 3.34 -9.09
N ASN A 44 -8.83 2.28 -9.12
CA ASN A 44 -8.38 1.67 -10.37
C ASN A 44 -9.51 0.96 -11.15
N THR A 45 -10.59 0.54 -10.48
CA THR A 45 -11.66 -0.27 -11.08
C THR A 45 -12.97 0.48 -11.30
N ARG A 46 -13.28 1.50 -10.48
CA ARG A 46 -14.57 2.19 -10.45
C ARG A 46 -14.49 3.67 -10.84
N VAL A 47 -13.39 4.35 -10.53
CA VAL A 47 -13.26 5.80 -10.80
C VAL A 47 -12.92 6.00 -12.28
N PRO A 48 -13.55 6.97 -12.98
CA PRO A 48 -13.23 7.31 -14.38
C PRO A 48 -11.76 7.69 -14.54
N ALA A 49 -11.14 7.32 -15.66
CA ALA A 49 -9.71 7.46 -15.89
C ALA A 49 -9.22 8.92 -15.75
N GLU A 50 -10.07 9.87 -16.12
CA GLU A 50 -9.82 11.31 -16.06
C GLU A 50 -9.70 11.81 -14.61
N GLN A 51 -10.37 11.14 -13.66
CA GLN A 51 -10.41 11.53 -12.25
C GLN A 51 -9.42 10.74 -11.39
N ARG A 52 -8.95 9.57 -11.85
CA ARG A 52 -8.00 8.71 -11.12
C ARG A 52 -6.75 9.45 -10.64
N PRO A 53 -6.06 10.29 -11.45
CA PRO A 53 -4.84 10.95 -11.01
C PRO A 53 -5.06 11.81 -9.76
N THR A 54 -6.17 12.55 -9.73
CA THR A 54 -6.54 13.40 -8.59
C THR A 54 -6.82 12.58 -7.34
N VAL A 55 -7.61 11.50 -7.46
CA VAL A 55 -7.95 10.65 -6.30
C VAL A 55 -6.72 9.89 -5.79
N THR A 56 -5.90 9.35 -6.70
CA THR A 56 -4.63 8.70 -6.34
C THR A 56 -3.69 9.66 -5.62
N GLN A 57 -3.61 10.92 -6.06
CA GLN A 57 -2.81 11.93 -5.36
C GLN A 57 -3.31 12.16 -3.92
N SER A 58 -4.62 12.20 -3.70
CA SER A 58 -5.20 12.31 -2.35
C SER A 58 -4.87 11.09 -1.48
N ILE A 59 -4.90 9.88 -2.04
CA ILE A 59 -4.51 8.66 -1.30
C ILE A 59 -3.03 8.72 -0.89
N THR A 60 -2.16 9.14 -1.81
CA THR A 60 -0.73 9.31 -1.53
C THR A 60 -0.47 10.31 -0.41
N GLN A 61 -1.19 11.44 -0.41
CA GLN A 61 -1.08 12.44 0.65
C GLN A 61 -1.55 11.91 2.01
N MET A 62 -2.68 11.21 2.04
CA MET A 62 -3.22 10.58 3.24
C MET A 62 -2.24 9.54 3.81
N ARG A 63 -1.70 8.67 2.96
CA ARG A 63 -0.67 7.69 3.32
C ARG A 63 0.55 8.36 3.93
N ALA A 64 1.06 9.43 3.32
CA ALA A 64 2.22 10.17 3.82
C ALA A 64 1.96 10.78 5.22
N GLN A 65 0.78 11.37 5.42
CA GLN A 65 0.36 11.89 6.73
C GLN A 65 0.29 10.78 7.78
N TRP A 66 -0.28 9.64 7.44
CA TRP A 66 -0.40 8.51 8.37
C TRP A 66 0.96 7.90 8.71
N LYS A 67 1.89 7.84 7.75
CA LYS A 67 3.28 7.43 8.01
C LYS A 67 3.98 8.35 9.01
N GLN A 68 3.77 9.66 8.90
CA GLN A 68 4.31 10.62 9.87
C GLN A 68 3.73 10.37 11.28
N LEU A 69 2.42 10.16 11.38
CA LEU A 69 1.76 9.83 12.65
C LEU A 69 2.19 8.48 13.21
N ALA A 70 2.47 7.48 12.36
CA ALA A 70 2.91 6.16 12.78
C ALA A 70 4.36 6.15 13.26
N GLY A 71 5.17 7.08 12.76
CA GLY A 71 6.54 7.33 13.21
C GLY A 71 6.63 8.03 14.57
N ASN A 72 5.55 8.67 15.04
CA ASN A 72 5.50 9.29 16.36
C ASN A 72 4.79 8.35 17.37
N PRO A 73 5.47 7.87 18.43
CA PRO A 73 4.88 6.97 19.43
C PRO A 73 3.62 7.51 20.11
N GLN A 74 3.50 8.82 20.28
CA GLN A 74 2.35 9.46 20.94
C GLN A 74 1.06 9.37 20.09
N THR A 75 1.20 9.44 18.76
CA THR A 75 0.09 9.39 17.81
C THR A 75 -0.13 7.99 17.22
N ARG A 76 0.88 7.11 17.28
CA ARG A 76 0.79 5.75 16.75
C ARG A 76 -0.34 4.94 17.40
N ALA A 77 -0.57 5.11 18.69
CA ALA A 77 -1.61 4.39 19.42
C ALA A 77 -3.04 4.78 19.00
N THR A 78 -3.24 5.99 18.44
CA THR A 78 -4.57 6.48 18.05
C THR A 78 -4.89 6.21 16.57
N LEU A 79 -3.87 5.91 15.76
CA LEU A 79 -4.00 5.69 14.33
C LEU A 79 -5.01 4.60 13.92
N PRO A 80 -5.06 3.42 14.58
CA PRO A 80 -6.03 2.39 14.18
C PRO A 80 -7.49 2.87 14.23
N GLN A 81 -7.84 3.60 15.29
CA GLN A 81 -9.18 4.18 15.45
C GLN A 81 -9.43 5.27 14.42
N MET A 82 -8.44 6.14 14.17
CA MET A 82 -8.54 7.20 13.18
C MET A 82 -8.74 6.65 11.77
N CYS A 83 -7.97 5.64 11.36
CA CYS A 83 -8.10 5.00 10.06
C CYS A 83 -9.46 4.32 9.89
N THR A 84 -9.99 3.72 10.96
CA THR A 84 -11.36 3.17 10.97
C THR A 84 -12.41 4.26 10.72
N GLN A 85 -12.31 5.40 11.42
CA GLN A 85 -13.24 6.52 11.24
C GLN A 85 -13.20 7.09 9.82
N VAL A 86 -11.99 7.28 9.27
CA VAL A 86 -11.81 7.72 7.88
C VAL A 86 -12.39 6.69 6.90
N THR A 87 -12.18 5.40 7.16
CA THR A 87 -12.75 4.32 6.33
C THR A 87 -14.26 4.42 6.26
N GLU A 88 -14.95 4.60 7.39
CA GLU A 88 -16.41 4.74 7.42
C GLU A 88 -16.89 6.01 6.70
N GLN A 89 -16.16 7.12 6.83
CA GLN A 89 -16.46 8.34 6.09
C GLN A 89 -16.32 8.14 4.57
N VAL A 90 -15.25 7.47 4.12
CA VAL A 90 -14.97 7.24 2.70
C VAL A 90 -15.91 6.19 2.11
N LYS A 91 -16.29 5.17 2.89
CA LYS A 91 -17.35 4.21 2.51
C LYS A 91 -18.65 4.91 2.16
N GLN A 92 -19.06 5.89 2.97
CA GLN A 92 -20.30 6.63 2.73
C GLN A 92 -20.22 7.49 1.47
N SER A 93 -19.08 8.15 1.22
CA SER A 93 -18.92 9.02 0.05
C SER A 93 -18.71 8.24 -1.26
N MET A 94 -18.08 7.07 -1.19
CA MET A 94 -17.73 6.26 -2.36
C MET A 94 -18.60 5.03 -2.59
N GLY A 95 -19.48 4.71 -1.65
CA GLY A 95 -20.50 3.67 -1.80
C GLY A 95 -21.32 3.80 -3.10
N PRO A 96 -21.78 5.01 -3.49
CA PRO A 96 -22.49 5.22 -4.76
C PRO A 96 -21.66 4.87 -6.01
N MET A 97 -20.32 4.92 -5.93
CA MET A 97 -19.41 4.51 -7.02
C MET A 97 -19.12 3.00 -7.02
N GLY A 98 -19.70 2.24 -6.09
CA GLY A 98 -19.50 0.79 -5.97
C GLY A 98 -18.17 0.39 -5.32
N CYS A 99 -17.55 1.29 -4.55
CA CYS A 99 -16.40 0.97 -3.71
C CYS A 99 -16.82 0.25 -2.43
N THR A 100 -16.12 -0.84 -2.11
CA THR A 100 -16.27 -1.60 -0.87
C THR A 100 -14.93 -1.66 -0.15
N PHE A 101 -14.89 -1.29 1.13
CA PHE A 101 -13.68 -1.15 1.95
C PHE A 101 -13.76 -2.00 3.21
#